data_AF-A0A954T8I9-F1
#
_entry.id   AF-A0A954T8I9-F1
#
_cell.length_a   1.000
_cell.length_b   1.000
_cell.length_c   1.000
_cell.angle_alpha   90.00
_cell.angle_beta   90.00
_cell.angle_gamma   90.00
#
_symmetry.space_group_name_H-M   'P 1'
#
loop_
_entity.id
_entity.type
_entity.pdbx_description
1 polymer ?
#
loop_
_entity_poly.entity_id
_entity_poly.type
_entity_poly.pdbx_seq_one_letter_code
_entity_poly.pdbx_strand_id
1 'polypeptide(L)'
;MATDLNSKVGVGDYQYGFHDPTDQYVFKSRKGLDAQIVSDISAMKQEPDWMRQFRLDALDIFHSRPMPEWGGNLGELDFQDIFYYMRASEKQERDWEDVPEDIRKTYDRLGI
;
A
#
# COMPACT_ATOMS: atom_id res chain seq x y z
N MET A 1 -12.12 -10.92 -37.04
CA MET A 1 -11.65 -9.56 -36.72
C MET A 1 -10.72 -9.69 -35.53
N ALA A 2 -9.42 -9.51 -35.76
CA ALA A 2 -8.38 -9.70 -34.76
C ALA A 2 -8.34 -8.46 -33.86
N THR A 3 -8.46 -8.64 -32.56
CA THR A 3 -8.27 -7.58 -31.57
C THR A 3 -6.79 -7.22 -31.56
N ASP A 4 -6.51 -5.97 -31.90
CA ASP A 4 -5.17 -5.37 -31.91
C ASP A 4 -4.57 -5.41 -30.49
N LEU A 5 -3.50 -6.19 -30.30
CA LEU A 5 -2.81 -6.42 -29.03
C LEU A 5 -1.76 -5.33 -28.73
N ASN A 6 -2.03 -4.07 -29.09
CA ASN A 6 -1.07 -2.98 -28.94
C ASN A 6 -1.64 -1.74 -28.24
N SER A 7 -2.50 -1.96 -27.25
CA SER A 7 -2.77 -0.91 -26.26
C SER A 7 -1.64 -0.90 -25.23
N LYS A 8 -0.59 -0.11 -25.49
CA LYS A 8 0.23 0.41 -24.40
C LYS A 8 -0.71 1.24 -23.53
N VAL A 9 -1.25 0.64 -22.47
CA VAL A 9 -1.90 1.38 -21.40
C VAL A 9 -0.77 2.12 -20.69
N GLY A 10 -0.40 3.26 -21.25
CA GLY A 10 0.39 4.24 -20.52
C GLY A 10 -0.45 4.62 -19.31
N VAL A 11 0.00 4.25 -18.12
CA VAL A 11 -0.37 4.97 -16.91
C VAL A 11 0.07 6.40 -17.19
N GLY A 12 -0.85 7.24 -17.67
CA GLY A 12 -0.54 8.62 -18.02
C GLY A 12 0.10 9.30 -16.82
N ASP A 13 1.03 10.21 -17.08
CA ASP A 13 1.61 11.05 -16.04
C ASP A 13 0.46 11.59 -15.19
N TYR A 14 0.49 11.29 -13.89
CA TYR A 14 -0.54 11.66 -12.93
C TYR A 14 -0.77 13.18 -13.04
N GLN A 15 -1.84 13.58 -13.72
CA GLN A 15 -2.09 14.96 -14.18
C GLN A 15 -2.03 15.99 -13.06
N TYR A 16 -2.26 15.55 -11.83
CA TYR A 16 -2.32 16.39 -10.64
C TYR A 16 -1.03 16.40 -9.80
N GLY A 17 -0.09 15.48 -10.02
CA GLY A 17 1.26 15.51 -9.44
C GLY A 17 1.36 15.65 -7.91
N PHE A 18 0.27 15.43 -7.16
CA PHE A 18 0.25 15.64 -5.72
C PHE A 18 1.09 14.59 -5.02
N HIS A 19 2.13 15.05 -4.32
CA HIS A 19 2.95 14.25 -3.43
C HIS A 19 3.04 14.99 -2.10
N ASP A 20 2.33 14.48 -1.09
CA ASP A 20 2.49 14.99 0.26
C ASP A 20 3.68 14.27 0.92
N PRO A 21 4.56 15.01 1.62
CA PRO A 21 5.72 14.41 2.28
C PRO A 21 5.28 13.39 3.33
N THR A 22 5.79 12.16 3.22
CA THR A 22 5.47 11.07 4.15
C THR A 22 6.47 10.95 5.30
N ASP A 23 7.42 11.88 5.38
CA ASP A 23 8.53 11.85 6.35
C ASP A 23 8.03 12.01 7.80
N GLN A 24 6.87 12.64 7.99
CA GLN A 24 6.25 12.88 9.29
C GLN A 24 5.32 11.75 9.76
N TYR A 25 5.25 10.65 9.02
CA TYR A 25 4.36 9.56 9.37
C TYR A 25 4.83 8.85 10.64
N VAL A 26 3.89 8.63 11.56
CA VAL A 26 4.13 7.94 12.83
C VAL A 26 4.69 6.54 12.63
N PHE A 27 4.28 5.87 11.56
CA PHE A 27 4.86 4.58 11.21
C PHE A 27 4.98 4.41 9.70
N LYS A 28 6.12 3.86 9.30
CA LYS A 28 6.40 3.44 7.93
C LYS A 28 7.09 2.09 8.03
N SER A 29 6.50 1.05 7.46
CA SER A 29 7.18 -0.23 7.35
C SER A 29 8.45 -0.04 6.52
N ARG A 30 9.43 -0.93 6.65
CA ARG A 30 10.45 -1.01 5.60
C ARG A 30 9.82 -1.49 4.29
N LYS A 31 10.50 -1.22 3.19
CA LYS A 31 10.18 -1.86 1.91
C LYS A 31 10.45 -3.37 2.02
N GLY A 32 9.68 -4.15 1.29
CA GLY A 32 9.84 -5.60 1.30
C GLY A 32 8.56 -6.33 1.62
N LEU A 33 8.56 -7.62 1.30
CA LEU A 33 7.55 -8.55 1.80
C LEU A 33 8.25 -9.78 2.36
N ASP A 34 8.16 -9.94 3.68
CA ASP A 34 8.65 -11.12 4.41
C ASP A 34 7.99 -11.23 5.81
N ALA A 35 8.29 -12.31 6.52
CA ALA A 35 7.73 -12.64 7.81
C ALA A 35 8.03 -11.61 8.91
N GLN A 36 9.19 -10.93 8.83
CA GLN A 36 9.55 -9.91 9.82
C GLN A 36 8.66 -8.68 9.64
N ILE A 37 8.42 -8.23 8.40
CA ILE A 37 7.51 -7.10 8.13
C ILE A 37 6.10 -7.42 8.61
N VAL A 38 5.61 -8.62 8.33
CA VAL A 38 4.28 -9.05 8.80
C VAL A 38 4.21 -9.01 10.33
N SER A 39 5.25 -9.50 11.00
CA SER A 39 5.33 -9.51 12.46
C SER A 39 5.41 -8.10 13.05
N ASP A 40 6.21 -7.22 12.46
CA ASP A 40 6.38 -5.82 12.89
C ASP A 40 5.07 -5.04 12.74
N ILE A 41 4.39 -5.17 11.60
CA ILE A 41 3.09 -4.52 11.36
C ILE A 41 2.05 -5.04 12.34
N SER A 42 2.00 -6.35 12.58
CA SER A 42 1.03 -6.96 13.49
C SER A 42 1.24 -6.50 14.93
N ALA A 43 2.50 -6.43 15.38
CA ALA A 43 2.88 -5.92 16.70
C ALA A 43 2.54 -4.42 16.85
N MET A 44 2.86 -3.61 15.84
CA MET A 44 2.54 -2.18 15.81
C MET A 44 1.03 -1.94 15.93
N LYS A 45 0.23 -2.76 15.24
CA LYS A 45 -1.23 -2.68 15.26
C LYS A 45 -1.87 -3.33 16.49
N GLN A 46 -1.07 -3.94 17.37
CA GLN A 46 -1.54 -4.67 18.55
C GLN A 46 -2.59 -5.73 18.18
N GLU A 47 -2.38 -6.41 17.06
CA GLU A 47 -3.28 -7.46 16.58
C GLU A 47 -3.22 -8.69 17.50
N PRO A 48 -4.34 -9.43 17.65
CA PRO A 48 -4.32 -10.70 18.37
C PRO A 48 -3.45 -11.74 17.64
N ASP A 49 -2.86 -12.67 18.39
CA ASP A 49 -1.89 -13.65 17.86
C ASP A 49 -2.42 -14.47 16.67
N TRP A 50 -3.71 -14.81 16.66
CA TRP A 50 -4.32 -15.57 15.57
C TRP A 50 -4.26 -14.80 14.24
N MET A 51 -4.33 -13.47 14.27
CA MET A 51 -4.28 -12.64 13.07
C MET A 51 -2.86 -12.57 12.52
N ARG A 52 -1.85 -12.46 13.40
CA ARG A 52 -0.44 -12.58 13.01
C ARG A 52 -0.17 -13.91 12.35
N GLN A 53 -0.60 -15.01 12.97
CA GLN A 53 -0.40 -16.36 12.42
C GLN A 53 -1.08 -16.50 11.05
N PHE A 54 -2.34 -16.06 10.93
CA PHE A 54 -3.06 -16.10 9.66
C PHE A 54 -2.34 -15.34 8.55
N ARG A 55 -1.74 -14.18 8.85
CA ARG A 55 -0.96 -13.41 7.86
C ARG A 55 0.34 -14.11 7.47
N LEU A 56 1.02 -14.76 8.41
CA LEU A 56 2.22 -15.55 8.12
C LEU A 56 1.89 -16.76 7.25
N ASP A 57 0.81 -17.48 7.55
CA ASP A 57 0.35 -18.60 6.73
C ASP A 57 -0.02 -18.14 5.31
N ALA A 58 -0.68 -16.97 5.20
CA ALA A 58 -1.00 -16.36 3.91
C ALA A 58 0.26 -15.95 3.12
N LEU A 59 1.31 -15.48 3.79
CA LEU A 59 2.59 -15.15 3.19
C LEU A 59 3.29 -16.39 2.63
N ASP A 60 3.27 -17.50 3.38
CA ASP A 60 3.81 -18.78 2.91
C ASP A 60 3.06 -19.28 1.68
N ILE A 61 1.73 -19.17 1.68
CA ILE A 61 0.90 -19.50 0.52
C ILE A 61 1.27 -18.59 -0.66
N PHE A 62 1.41 -17.29 -0.45
CA PHE A 62 1.80 -16.34 -1.50
C PHE A 62 3.12 -16.74 -2.16
N HIS A 63 4.15 -17.07 -1.39
CA HIS A 63 5.44 -17.50 -1.92
C HIS A 63 5.39 -18.89 -2.59
N SER A 64 4.46 -19.76 -2.20
CA SER A 64 4.27 -21.07 -2.83
C SER A 64 3.58 -21.03 -4.19
N ARG A 65 2.91 -19.91 -4.52
CA ARG A 65 2.11 -19.79 -5.74
C ARG A 65 2.93 -19.10 -6.84
N PRO A 66 2.88 -19.60 -8.08
CA PRO A 66 3.46 -18.88 -9.21
C PRO A 66 2.70 -17.57 -9.44
N MET A 67 3.37 -16.58 -10.05
CA MET A 67 2.70 -15.37 -10.49
C MET A 67 1.57 -15.71 -11.47
N PRO A 68 0.38 -15.11 -11.32
CA PRO A 68 -0.73 -15.36 -12.23
C PRO A 68 -0.41 -14.82 -13.63
N GLU A 69 -0.77 -15.60 -14.65
CA GLU A 69 -0.62 -15.21 -16.06
C GLU A 69 -1.87 -14.53 -16.64
N TRP A 70 -2.95 -14.47 -15.86
CA TRP A 70 -4.19 -13.82 -16.25
C TRP A 70 -4.25 -12.39 -15.69
N GLY A 71 -4.87 -11.48 -16.44
CA GLY A 71 -5.00 -10.07 -16.04
C GLY A 71 -3.91 -9.17 -16.63
N GLY A 72 -3.52 -8.14 -15.87
CA GLY A 72 -2.44 -7.23 -16.26
C GLY A 72 -1.06 -7.90 -16.17
N ASN A 73 -0.09 -7.38 -16.91
CA ASN A 73 1.29 -7.87 -16.84
C ASN A 73 1.91 -7.51 -15.47
N LEU A 74 2.29 -8.53 -14.69
CA LEU A 74 2.95 -8.38 -13.38
C LEU A 74 4.46 -8.58 -13.44
N GLY A 75 5.06 -8.77 -14.62
CA GLY A 75 6.49 -9.07 -14.77
C GLY A 75 7.44 -7.97 -14.28
N GLU A 76 6.97 -6.72 -14.22
CA GLU A 76 7.74 -5.58 -13.72
C GLU A 76 7.49 -5.30 -12.22
N LEU A 77 6.59 -6.05 -11.57
CA LEU A 77 6.22 -5.81 -10.18
C LEU A 77 7.30 -6.33 -9.22
N ASP A 78 8.03 -5.41 -8.61
CA ASP A 78 8.96 -5.71 -7.53
C ASP A 78 8.28 -5.59 -6.17
N PHE A 79 7.89 -6.72 -5.59
CA PHE A 79 7.32 -6.80 -4.25
C PHE A 79 8.28 -6.31 -3.16
N GLN A 80 9.58 -6.30 -3.44
CA GLN A 80 10.57 -5.83 -2.49
C GLN A 80 10.72 -4.31 -2.44
N ASP A 81 10.15 -3.58 -3.41
CA ASP A 81 10.19 -2.12 -3.45
C ASP A 81 8.94 -1.44 -2.86
N ILE A 82 7.99 -2.22 -2.33
CA ILE A 82 6.69 -1.72 -1.85
C ILE A 82 6.72 -1.45 -0.34
N PHE A 83 6.13 -0.32 0.06
CA PHE A 83 5.74 -0.06 1.45
C PHE A 83 4.36 -0.64 1.73
N TYR A 84 4.28 -1.73 2.50
CA TYR A 84 3.00 -2.42 2.76
C TYR A 84 2.15 -1.78 3.84
N TYR A 85 2.74 -0.95 4.71
CA TYR A 85 1.99 -0.24 5.73
C TYR A 85 2.60 1.11 6.07
N MET A 86 1.73 2.11 6.16
CA MET A 86 2.04 3.49 6.49
C MET A 86 0.92 4.05 7.37
N ARG A 87 1.28 4.77 8.44
CA ARG A 87 0.33 5.44 9.34
C ARG A 87 0.73 6.89 9.54
N ALA A 88 -0.11 7.81 9.07
CA ALA A 88 0.15 9.25 9.11
C ALA A 88 0.02 9.85 10.53
N SER A 89 -0.93 9.39 11.34
CA SER A 89 -1.22 9.94 12.67
C SER A 89 -1.33 8.84 13.74
N GLU A 90 -1.21 9.21 15.02
CA GLU A 90 -1.35 8.23 16.11
C GLU A 90 -2.78 7.79 16.36
N LYS A 91 -3.74 8.68 16.07
CA LYS A 91 -5.15 8.49 16.33
C LYS A 91 -5.93 8.57 15.04
N GLN A 92 -6.96 7.75 14.96
CA GLN A 92 -7.99 7.93 13.96
C GLN A 92 -8.87 9.11 14.40
N GLU A 93 -8.66 10.24 13.75
CA GLU A 93 -9.46 11.46 13.90
C GLU A 93 -10.90 11.14 13.46
N ARG A 94 -11.89 11.50 14.26
CA ARG A 94 -13.31 11.32 13.91
C ARG A 94 -13.93 12.60 13.37
N ASP A 95 -13.37 13.73 13.77
CA ASP A 95 -13.83 15.06 13.41
C ASP A 95 -12.87 15.69 12.40
N TRP A 96 -13.46 16.40 11.42
CA TRP A 96 -12.71 17.03 10.33
C TRP A 96 -11.66 18.04 10.82
N GLU A 97 -11.99 18.74 11.90
CA GLU A 97 -11.12 19.75 12.53
C GLU A 97 -9.86 19.14 13.15
N ASP A 98 -9.86 17.84 13.44
CA ASP A 98 -8.71 17.18 14.04
C ASP A 98 -7.80 16.50 12.99
N VAL A 99 -8.24 16.39 11.73
CA VAL A 99 -7.42 15.85 10.63
C VAL A 99 -6.16 16.70 10.42
N PRO A 100 -4.94 16.13 10.34
CA PRO A 100 -3.72 16.90 10.10
C PRO A 100 -3.82 17.82 8.88
N GLU A 101 -3.22 19.01 8.98
CA GLU A 101 -3.35 20.08 7.97
C GLU A 101 -2.93 19.63 6.57
N ASP A 102 -1.88 18.82 6.46
CA ASP A 102 -1.38 18.31 5.19
C ASP A 102 -2.42 17.42 4.51
N ILE A 103 -3.12 16.58 5.26
CA ILE A 103 -4.20 15.72 4.73
C ILE A 103 -5.40 16.57 4.32
N ARG A 104 -5.80 17.57 5.10
CA ARG A 104 -6.90 18.47 4.72
C ARG A 104 -6.64 19.18 3.40
N LYS A 105 -5.42 19.69 3.19
CA LYS A 105 -5.01 20.32 1.93
C LYS A 105 -5.10 19.35 0.75
N THR A 106 -4.79 18.07 0.94
CA THR A 106 -4.96 17.04 -0.10
C THR A 106 -6.43 16.90 -0.49
N TYR A 107 -7.33 16.84 0.49
CA TYR A 107 -8.77 16.71 0.23
C TYR A 107 -9.35 17.96 -0.45
N ASP A 108 -8.99 19.16 0.02
CA ASP A 108 -9.38 20.44 -0.62
C ASP A 108 -8.95 20.48 -2.09
N ARG A 109 -7.72 20.02 -2.40
CA ARG A 109 -7.20 19.92 -3.78
C ARG A 109 -7.93 18.89 -4.62
N LEU A 110 -8.44 17.83 -4.00
CA LEU A 110 -9.27 16.81 -4.64
C LEU A 110 -10.74 17.23 -4.78
N GLY A 111 -11.14 18.34 -4.15
CA GLY A 111 -12.49 18.89 -4.21
C GLY A 111 -13.53 18.13 -3.39
N ILE A 112 -13.10 17.50 -2.30
CA ILE A 112 -13.92 16.72 -1.35
C ILE A 112 -13.84 17.28 0.06
#